data_AF-A0A661M4Q6-F1
#
_entry.id   AF-A0A661M4Q6-F1
#
_cell.length_a   1.000
_cell.length_b   1.000
_cell.length_c   1.000
_cell.angle_alpha   90.00
_cell.angle_beta   90.00
_cell.angle_gamma   90.00
#
_symmetry.space_group_name_H-M   'P 1'
#
loop_
_entity.id
_entity.type
_entity.pdbx_description
1 polymer ?
#
loop_
_entity_poly.entity_id
_entity_poly.type
_entity_poly.pdbx_seq_one_letter_code
_entity_poly.pdbx_strand_id
1 'polypeptide(L)'
;KDPHEIFDADYLFVESTYGDRKHKSFDDSKAELLEAINYSYSHGEKIIIPALAVERTQEILYILGELDRAGKLPNIPIYLDSPLAIKATEIFRKNKKCYDQEAQAIVEEGYDPFDMPNLRFTLTTQESMEINELQGSAIVIAANGMCTAGRIKHHLKHNLWREGASLVIVGYQAAGTTGRKIVEGAKRVKIFRENVAVNAKVFTIGGFSAHADQEDLLQWISHFESRPEVFVVHGEPASSQALASLIEQRFKLKVHIPRWKERLVLKPREIGVEAHGGQEALPDIQTMMFNAVVDLEKQIKKLKKLIMSKQWLEKAGEEEVDKLQYLNEELREMLG
;
A
#
# COMPACT_ATOMS: atom_id res chain seq x y z
N LYS A 1 -3.18 -0.32 6.54
CA LYS A 1 -4.54 -0.75 6.12
C LYS A 1 -4.44 -1.40 4.76
N ASP A 2 -5.13 -2.52 4.60
CA ASP A 2 -5.07 -3.33 3.38
C ASP A 2 -5.90 -2.72 2.24
N PRO A 3 -5.53 -3.00 0.97
CA PRO A 3 -6.33 -2.61 -0.17
C PRO A 3 -7.73 -3.24 -0.10
N HIS A 4 -8.74 -2.53 -0.60
CA HIS A 4 -10.08 -3.10 -0.71
C HIS A 4 -10.14 -4.13 -1.84
N GLU A 5 -10.89 -5.20 -1.61
CA GLU A 5 -11.26 -6.14 -2.66
C GLU A 5 -12.34 -5.51 -3.55
N ILE A 6 -12.20 -5.70 -4.86
CA ILE A 6 -13.14 -5.25 -5.89
C ILE A 6 -13.54 -6.49 -6.69
N PHE A 7 -14.85 -6.67 -6.88
CA PHE A 7 -15.40 -7.89 -7.48
C PHE A 7 -15.94 -7.68 -8.91
N ASP A 8 -16.24 -6.45 -9.31
CA ASP A 8 -16.81 -6.13 -10.63
C ASP A 8 -16.17 -4.89 -11.25
N ALA A 9 -15.91 -4.99 -12.56
CA ALA A 9 -15.51 -3.92 -13.44
C ALA A 9 -15.73 -4.32 -14.92
N ASP A 10 -15.95 -3.33 -15.78
CA ASP A 10 -15.90 -3.50 -17.23
C ASP A 10 -14.46 -3.44 -17.77
N TYR A 11 -13.65 -2.57 -17.16
CA TYR A 11 -12.26 -2.31 -17.55
C TYR A 11 -11.38 -2.25 -16.32
N LEU A 12 -10.22 -2.91 -16.40
CA LEU A 12 -9.26 -2.95 -15.30
C LEU A 12 -7.92 -2.39 -15.75
N PHE A 13 -7.46 -1.31 -15.14
CA PHE A 13 -6.09 -0.82 -15.32
C PHE A 13 -5.24 -1.31 -14.15
N VAL A 14 -4.23 -2.13 -14.44
CA VAL A 14 -3.37 -2.75 -13.42
C VAL A 14 -1.91 -2.41 -13.70
N GLU A 15 -1.17 -2.11 -12.63
CA GLU A 15 0.26 -1.87 -12.73
C GLU A 15 1.05 -3.15 -13.07
N SER A 16 2.32 -2.99 -13.45
CA SER A 16 3.19 -4.12 -13.78
C SER A 16 4.64 -3.83 -13.40
N THR A 17 4.87 -3.13 -12.29
CA THR A 17 6.24 -2.79 -11.85
C THR A 17 7.06 -4.06 -11.54
N TYR A 18 6.40 -5.09 -10.99
CA TYR A 18 6.99 -6.39 -10.65
C TYR A 18 6.24 -7.56 -11.33
N GLY A 19 5.58 -7.30 -12.46
CA GLY A 19 4.80 -8.29 -13.20
C GLY A 19 5.57 -9.52 -13.70
N ASP A 20 6.91 -9.47 -13.73
CA ASP A 20 7.79 -10.58 -14.13
C ASP A 20 8.42 -11.38 -12.98
N ARG A 21 8.19 -11.00 -11.71
CA ARG A 21 8.90 -11.62 -10.58
C ARG A 21 8.11 -11.60 -9.29
N LYS A 22 8.49 -12.51 -8.40
CA LYS A 22 7.96 -12.62 -7.05
C LYS A 22 8.93 -12.01 -6.05
N HIS A 23 8.40 -11.39 -5.00
CA HIS A 23 9.19 -10.96 -3.87
C HIS A 23 9.51 -12.17 -2.99
N LYS A 24 10.54 -12.02 -2.15
CA LYS A 24 10.71 -12.92 -1.01
C LYS A 24 9.63 -12.61 0.03
N SER A 25 9.37 -13.56 0.93
CA SER A 25 8.50 -13.30 2.07
C SER A 25 8.98 -12.10 2.88
N PHE A 26 8.07 -11.48 3.63
CA PHE A 26 8.41 -10.36 4.49
C PHE A 26 9.43 -10.74 5.57
N ASP A 27 9.33 -11.95 6.14
CA ASP A 27 10.29 -12.45 7.13
C ASP A 27 11.67 -12.72 6.54
N ASP A 28 11.75 -13.30 5.33
CA ASP A 28 13.03 -13.48 4.64
C ASP A 28 13.67 -12.13 4.30
N SER A 29 12.85 -11.13 3.96
CA SER A 29 13.31 -9.77 3.66
C SER A 29 13.83 -9.06 4.92
N LYS A 30 13.18 -9.25 6.09
CA LYS A 30 13.70 -8.80 7.39
C LYS A 30 15.03 -9.50 7.74
N ALA A 31 15.15 -10.79 7.46
CA ALA A 31 16.40 -11.53 7.67
C ALA A 31 17.54 -11.01 6.78
N GLU A 32 17.26 -10.69 5.51
CA GLU A 32 18.24 -10.12 4.59
C GLU A 32 18.69 -8.71 5.01
N LEU A 33 17.77 -7.88 5.53
CA LEU A 33 18.12 -6.58 6.09
C LEU A 33 19.06 -6.74 7.29
N LEU A 34 18.75 -7.69 8.17
CA LEU A 34 19.59 -7.98 9.33
C LEU A 34 20.97 -8.53 8.92
N GLU A 35 21.04 -9.35 7.85
CA GLU A 35 22.32 -9.79 7.27
C GLU A 35 23.16 -8.59 6.80
N ALA A 36 22.56 -7.66 6.07
CA ALA A 36 23.25 -6.46 5.60
C ALA A 36 23.77 -5.60 6.76
N ILE A 37 22.95 -5.44 7.80
CA ILE A 37 23.34 -4.69 9.00
C ILE A 37 24.50 -5.37 9.71
N ASN A 38 24.42 -6.67 9.96
CA ASN A 38 25.47 -7.42 10.65
C ASN A 38 26.77 -7.49 9.85
N TYR A 39 26.69 -7.61 8.52
CA TYR A 39 27.85 -7.57 7.65
C TYR A 39 28.64 -6.29 7.87
N SER A 40 28.02 -5.12 7.68
CA SER A 40 28.75 -3.85 7.83
C SER A 40 29.10 -3.53 9.26
N TYR A 41 28.25 -3.90 10.22
CA TYR A 41 28.55 -3.74 11.63
C TYR A 41 29.83 -4.48 12.03
N SER A 42 29.99 -5.74 11.62
CA SER A 42 31.19 -6.55 11.90
C SER A 42 32.47 -6.03 11.24
N HIS A 43 32.35 -5.23 10.18
CA HIS A 43 33.47 -4.57 9.50
C HIS A 43 33.74 -3.14 10.00
N GLY A 44 32.96 -2.63 10.97
CA GLY A 44 33.09 -1.26 11.44
C GLY A 44 32.66 -0.21 10.41
N GLU A 45 31.82 -0.59 9.45
CA GLU A 45 31.46 0.22 8.28
C GLU A 45 29.95 0.54 8.23
N LYS A 46 29.57 1.49 7.37
CA LYS A 46 28.20 2.01 7.31
C LYS A 46 27.26 1.17 6.46
N ILE A 47 25.99 1.19 6.84
CA ILE A 47 24.86 0.65 6.10
C ILE A 47 24.12 1.83 5.48
N ILE A 48 24.12 1.92 4.15
CA ILE A 48 23.47 3.00 3.42
C ILE A 48 22.15 2.48 2.84
N ILE A 49 21.03 3.12 3.19
CA ILE A 49 19.68 2.74 2.76
C ILE A 49 19.04 3.91 1.98
N PRO A 50 19.13 3.92 0.64
CA PRO A 50 18.34 4.80 -0.20
C PRO A 50 16.84 4.50 -0.03
N ALA A 51 16.06 5.48 0.41
CA ALA A 51 14.60 5.33 0.53
C ALA A 51 13.85 6.55 -0.01
N LEU A 52 12.63 6.34 -0.50
CA LEU A 52 11.71 7.45 -0.76
C LEU A 52 11.29 8.09 0.55
N ALA A 53 11.23 9.42 0.57
CA ALA A 53 11.00 10.19 1.79
C ALA A 53 9.63 9.92 2.43
N VAL A 54 8.65 9.59 1.61
CA VAL A 54 7.31 9.22 2.02
C VAL A 54 7.15 7.71 1.83
N GLU A 55 6.50 7.08 2.79
CA GLU A 55 6.16 5.66 2.82
C GLU A 55 7.37 4.75 3.09
N ARG A 56 8.32 4.63 2.14
CA ARG A 56 9.40 3.63 2.25
C ARG A 56 10.37 3.92 3.39
N THR A 57 10.65 5.18 3.69
CA THR A 57 11.39 5.52 4.90
C THR A 57 10.66 5.04 6.16
N GLN A 58 9.36 5.30 6.25
CA GLN A 58 8.56 4.97 7.44
C GLN A 58 8.45 3.45 7.63
N GLU A 59 8.29 2.70 6.54
CA GLU A 59 8.36 1.23 6.53
C GLU A 59 9.70 0.72 7.11
N ILE A 60 10.82 1.28 6.65
CA ILE A 60 12.14 0.88 7.16
C ILE A 60 12.33 1.27 8.63
N LEU A 61 11.83 2.43 9.06
CA LEU A 61 11.85 2.80 10.49
C LEU A 61 11.03 1.83 11.33
N TYR A 62 9.85 1.45 10.85
CA TYR A 62 8.97 0.48 11.50
C TYR A 62 9.67 -0.87 11.69
N ILE A 63 10.24 -1.42 10.61
CA ILE A 63 10.97 -2.70 10.62
C ILE A 63 12.19 -2.64 11.54
N LEU A 64 12.97 -1.55 11.49
CA LEU A 64 14.11 -1.38 12.39
C LEU A 64 13.65 -1.31 13.85
N GLY A 65 12.53 -0.63 14.14
CA GLY A 65 11.94 -0.59 15.47
C GLY A 65 11.48 -1.97 15.96
N GLU A 66 10.90 -2.80 15.09
CA GLU A 66 10.58 -4.19 15.42
C GLU A 66 11.84 -5.01 15.75
N LEU A 67 12.89 -4.88 14.95
CA LEU A 67 14.15 -5.58 15.17
C LEU A 67 14.86 -5.09 16.46
N ASP A 68 14.74 -3.80 16.80
CA ASP A 68 15.24 -3.22 18.05
C ASP A 68 14.49 -3.78 19.27
N ARG A 69 13.15 -3.74 19.26
CA ARG A 69 12.31 -4.30 20.33
C ARG A 69 12.52 -5.80 20.52
N ALA A 70 12.81 -6.52 19.44
CA ALA A 70 13.16 -7.95 19.49
C ALA A 70 14.60 -8.23 19.96
N GLY A 71 15.40 -7.20 20.25
CA GLY A 71 16.80 -7.33 20.67
C GLY A 71 17.73 -7.88 19.58
N LYS A 72 17.34 -7.76 18.31
CA LYS A 72 18.09 -8.30 17.16
C LYS A 72 19.03 -7.28 16.53
N LEU A 73 18.77 -5.98 16.68
CA LEU A 73 19.70 -4.96 16.18
C LEU A 73 20.92 -4.83 17.11
N PRO A 74 22.13 -4.72 16.54
CA PRO A 74 23.29 -4.31 17.33
C PRO A 74 23.09 -2.88 17.85
N ASN A 75 23.77 -2.52 18.94
CA ASN A 75 23.80 -1.14 19.42
C ASN A 75 24.58 -0.25 18.42
N ILE A 76 23.84 0.28 17.43
CA ILE A 76 24.37 1.04 16.30
C ILE A 76 23.58 2.36 16.16
N PRO A 77 24.22 3.51 15.89
CA PRO A 77 23.50 4.74 15.57
C PRO A 77 22.68 4.61 14.29
N ILE A 78 21.46 5.13 14.30
CA ILE A 78 20.56 5.18 13.13
C ILE A 78 20.30 6.64 12.79
N TYR A 79 20.54 7.02 11.54
CA TYR A 79 20.34 8.38 11.05
C TYR A 79 19.25 8.41 9.99
N LEU A 80 18.23 9.24 10.21
CA LEU A 80 17.32 9.65 9.14
C LEU A 80 17.77 10.99 8.57
N ASP A 81 18.47 10.91 7.43
CA ASP A 81 19.09 12.07 6.76
C ASP A 81 18.27 12.54 5.55
N SER A 82 17.06 13.00 5.83
CA SER A 82 16.16 13.56 4.83
C SER A 82 15.13 14.49 5.50
N PRO A 83 15.24 15.82 5.33
CA PRO A 83 14.29 16.77 5.94
C PRO A 83 12.85 16.54 5.50
N LEU A 84 12.66 16.10 4.27
CA LEU A 84 11.34 15.74 3.76
C LEU A 84 10.81 14.47 4.44
N ALA A 85 11.67 13.46 4.65
CA ALA A 85 11.25 12.23 5.28
C ALA A 85 10.93 12.43 6.76
N ILE A 86 11.71 13.25 7.45
CA ILE A 86 11.44 13.67 8.84
C ILE A 86 10.05 14.31 8.94
N LYS A 87 9.75 15.28 8.05
CA LYS A 87 8.42 15.91 8.01
C LYS A 87 7.31 14.93 7.64
N ALA A 88 7.56 13.98 6.75
CA ALA A 88 6.61 12.94 6.41
C ALA A 88 6.32 12.04 7.61
N THR A 89 7.35 11.62 8.36
CA THR A 89 7.18 10.83 9.59
C THR A 89 6.30 11.54 10.61
N GLU A 90 6.45 12.87 10.77
CA GLU A 90 5.56 13.66 11.63
C GLU A 90 4.09 13.63 11.19
N ILE A 91 3.85 13.58 9.87
CA ILE A 91 2.49 13.44 9.33
C ILE A 91 1.94 12.04 9.67
N PHE A 92 2.74 10.98 9.52
CA PHE A 92 2.33 9.62 9.88
C PHE A 92 1.97 9.55 11.37
N ARG A 93 2.82 10.06 12.27
CA ARG A 93 2.58 10.13 13.73
C ARG A 93 1.26 10.79 14.10
N LYS A 94 0.86 11.83 13.36
CA LYS A 94 -0.41 12.57 13.58
C LYS A 94 -1.64 11.85 13.04
N ASN A 95 -1.47 10.86 12.15
CA ASN A 95 -2.56 10.19 11.45
C ASN A 95 -2.70 8.71 11.86
N LYS A 96 -2.58 8.43 13.16
CA LYS A 96 -2.70 7.07 13.74
C LYS A 96 -3.93 6.31 13.22
N LYS A 97 -5.08 6.96 13.05
CA LYS A 97 -6.33 6.36 12.49
C LYS A 97 -6.18 5.64 11.14
N CYS A 98 -5.08 5.88 10.41
CA CYS A 98 -4.78 5.25 9.13
C CYS A 98 -3.91 3.99 9.25
N TYR A 99 -3.39 3.68 10.44
CA TYR A 99 -2.59 2.50 10.70
C TYR A 99 -3.44 1.22 10.55
N ASP A 100 -2.79 0.12 10.22
CA ASP A 100 -3.36 -1.23 10.38
C ASP A 100 -3.40 -1.64 11.86
N GLN A 101 -3.90 -2.84 12.12
CA GLN A 101 -4.08 -3.38 13.45
C GLN A 101 -2.74 -3.60 14.17
N GLU A 102 -1.71 -4.01 13.44
CA GLU A 102 -0.38 -4.32 13.97
C GLU A 102 0.31 -3.05 14.46
N ALA A 103 0.35 -2.01 13.63
CA ALA A 103 0.91 -0.72 14.03
C ALA A 103 0.06 -0.02 15.10
N GLN A 104 -1.26 -0.26 15.17
CA GLN A 104 -2.10 0.21 16.28
C GLN A 104 -1.75 -0.45 17.60
N ALA A 105 -1.55 -1.78 17.62
CA ALA A 105 -1.19 -2.51 18.84
C ALA A 105 0.10 -1.96 19.46
N ILE A 106 1.12 -1.65 18.65
CA ILE A 106 2.37 -1.02 19.10
C ILE A 106 2.12 0.33 19.78
N VAL A 107 1.20 1.14 19.23
CA VAL A 107 0.84 2.44 19.81
C VAL A 107 0.06 2.29 21.11
N GLU A 108 -0.82 1.29 21.20
CA GLU A 108 -1.60 0.99 22.41
C GLU A 108 -0.72 0.51 23.56
N GLU A 109 0.38 -0.18 23.25
CA GLU A 109 1.45 -0.53 24.21
C GLU A 109 2.30 0.69 24.65
N GLY A 110 2.08 1.86 24.05
CA GLY A 110 2.75 3.11 24.39
C GLY A 110 4.03 3.38 23.60
N TYR A 111 4.33 2.60 22.57
CA TYR A 111 5.49 2.80 21.70
C TYR A 111 5.17 3.70 20.51
N ASP A 112 6.16 4.46 20.05
CA ASP A 112 6.10 5.10 18.73
C ASP A 112 6.69 4.14 17.68
N PRO A 113 5.91 3.70 16.68
CA PRO A 113 6.39 2.77 15.66
C PRO A 113 7.56 3.31 14.82
N PHE A 114 7.80 4.62 14.83
CA PHE A 114 8.86 5.27 14.05
C PHE A 114 10.00 5.82 14.89
N ASP A 115 10.06 5.48 16.18
CA ASP A 115 11.10 5.95 17.09
C ASP A 115 11.89 4.79 17.68
N MET A 116 13.19 5.04 17.92
CA MET A 116 14.10 4.10 18.55
C MET A 116 15.13 4.89 19.38
N PRO A 117 15.67 4.35 20.48
CA PRO A 117 16.61 5.07 21.35
C PRO A 117 17.88 5.59 20.65
N ASN A 118 18.30 4.89 19.59
CA ASN A 118 19.49 5.18 18.77
C ASN A 118 19.17 5.95 17.48
N LEU A 119 17.91 6.34 17.24
CA LEU A 119 17.50 7.10 16.06
C LEU A 119 17.81 8.60 16.21
N ARG A 120 18.39 9.18 15.16
CA ARG A 120 18.75 10.59 15.08
C ARG A 120 18.22 11.20 13.79
N PHE A 121 17.47 12.29 13.92
CA PHE A 121 16.97 13.08 12.80
C PHE A 121 17.96 14.18 12.45
N THR A 122 18.40 14.26 11.19
CA THR A 122 19.34 15.31 10.74
C THR A 122 18.67 16.28 9.77
N LEU A 123 18.49 17.52 10.22
CA LEU A 123 17.76 18.55 9.47
C LEU A 123 18.69 19.41 8.63
N THR A 124 19.91 19.65 9.09
CA THR A 124 20.85 20.58 8.48
C THR A 124 21.85 19.89 7.56
N THR A 125 22.47 20.65 6.68
CA THR A 125 23.57 20.16 5.82
C THR A 125 24.81 19.82 6.65
N GLN A 126 25.09 20.59 7.71
CA GLN A 126 26.21 20.36 8.61
C GLN A 126 26.13 18.97 9.24
N GLU A 127 24.98 18.64 9.86
CA GLU A 127 24.74 17.32 10.45
C GLU A 127 24.89 16.19 9.41
N SER A 128 24.38 16.39 8.18
CA SER A 128 24.53 15.42 7.09
C SER A 128 26.01 15.20 6.70
N MET A 129 26.82 16.26 6.72
CA MET A 129 28.26 16.17 6.44
C MET A 129 29.00 15.43 7.56
N GLU A 130 28.68 15.72 8.83
CA GLU A 130 29.27 15.05 9.99
C GLU A 130 29.07 13.53 9.94
N ILE A 131 27.90 13.06 9.50
CA ILE A 131 27.65 11.61 9.31
C ILE A 131 28.69 10.96 8.38
N ASN A 132 29.11 11.65 7.32
CA ASN A 132 30.09 11.11 6.37
C ASN A 132 31.48 10.99 6.99
N GLU A 133 31.82 11.84 7.95
CA GLU A 133 33.13 11.91 8.62
C GLU A 133 33.23 10.98 9.83
N LEU A 134 32.10 10.61 10.44
CA LEU A 134 32.04 9.68 11.57
C LEU A 134 32.71 8.35 11.24
N GLN A 135 33.55 7.89 12.16
CA GLN A 135 34.16 6.57 12.10
C GLN A 135 33.23 5.53 12.73
N GLY A 136 33.35 4.29 12.26
CA GLY A 136 32.55 3.17 12.74
C GLY A 136 31.20 3.01 12.03
N SER A 137 30.47 2.01 12.52
CA SER A 137 29.22 1.57 11.93
C SER A 137 28.07 2.51 12.24
N ALA A 138 27.25 2.79 11.23
CA ALA A 138 26.00 3.53 11.36
C ALA A 138 25.01 3.07 10.28
N ILE A 139 23.71 3.09 10.60
CA ILE A 139 22.65 2.97 9.60
C ILE A 139 22.29 4.37 9.13
N VAL A 140 22.32 4.62 7.83
CA VAL A 140 21.99 5.92 7.24
C VAL A 140 20.89 5.76 6.21
N ILE A 141 19.70 6.24 6.55
CA ILE A 141 18.52 6.27 5.67
C ILE A 141 18.45 7.65 5.04
N ALA A 142 18.56 7.73 3.71
CA ALA A 142 18.56 9.01 3.02
C ALA A 142 17.79 8.96 1.69
N ALA A 143 17.19 10.11 1.35
CA ALA A 143 16.52 10.28 0.07
C ALA A 143 17.52 10.74 -1.03
N ASN A 144 17.29 10.42 -2.31
CA ASN A 144 16.13 9.70 -2.85
C ASN A 144 16.35 8.20 -3.06
N GLY A 145 15.27 7.41 -3.01
CA GLY A 145 15.31 5.95 -3.10
C GLY A 145 15.93 5.35 -4.37
N MET A 146 16.05 6.13 -5.45
CA MET A 146 16.67 5.69 -6.72
C MET A 146 18.11 6.20 -6.93
N CYS A 147 18.70 6.84 -5.91
CA CYS A 147 20.08 7.32 -5.94
C CYS A 147 20.39 8.36 -7.04
N THR A 148 19.39 9.12 -7.49
CA THR A 148 19.54 10.11 -8.58
C THR A 148 19.85 11.51 -8.08
N ALA A 149 19.42 11.87 -6.87
CA ALA A 149 19.55 13.20 -6.28
C ALA A 149 19.49 13.17 -4.75
N GLY A 150 19.79 14.31 -4.12
CA GLY A 150 19.67 14.48 -2.67
C GLY A 150 20.88 13.97 -1.88
N ARG A 151 20.70 13.90 -0.56
CA ARG A 151 21.76 13.57 0.41
C ARG A 151 22.33 12.17 0.20
N ILE A 152 21.53 11.23 -0.32
CA ILE A 152 22.00 9.88 -0.62
C ILE A 152 23.23 9.86 -1.54
N LYS A 153 23.36 10.82 -2.48
CA LYS A 153 24.54 10.87 -3.37
C LYS A 153 25.82 11.17 -2.61
N HIS A 154 25.74 11.97 -1.54
CA HIS A 154 26.88 12.25 -0.68
C HIS A 154 27.26 10.99 0.10
N HIS A 155 26.29 10.29 0.69
CA HIS A 155 26.56 9.02 1.38
C HIS A 155 27.15 7.96 0.46
N LEU A 156 26.64 7.83 -0.77
CA LEU A 156 27.22 6.93 -1.76
C LEU A 156 28.65 7.33 -2.14
N LYS A 157 28.95 8.63 -2.32
CA LYS A 157 30.31 9.09 -2.61
C LYS A 157 31.31 8.66 -1.53
N HIS A 158 30.92 8.68 -0.26
CA HIS A 158 31.83 8.39 0.87
C HIS A 158 31.90 6.90 1.24
N ASN A 159 30.91 6.10 0.87
CA ASN A 159 30.80 4.72 1.35
C ASN A 159 30.80 3.65 0.24
N LEU A 160 30.38 3.96 -0.99
CA LEU A 160 30.17 2.93 -2.03
C LEU A 160 31.44 2.18 -2.47
N TRP A 161 32.61 2.80 -2.30
CA TRP A 161 33.91 2.23 -2.65
C TRP A 161 34.54 1.39 -1.53
N ARG A 162 33.90 1.31 -0.35
CA ARG A 162 34.40 0.57 0.82
C ARG A 162 33.84 -0.84 0.83
N GLU A 163 34.70 -1.86 0.91
CA GLU A 163 34.30 -3.28 0.83
C GLU A 163 33.45 -3.75 2.02
N GLY A 164 33.67 -3.19 3.22
CA GLY A 164 32.89 -3.51 4.41
C GLY A 164 31.53 -2.81 4.48
N ALA A 165 31.28 -1.80 3.64
CA ALA A 165 30.02 -1.07 3.65
C ALA A 165 28.90 -1.87 2.94
N SER A 166 27.66 -1.60 3.31
CA SER A 166 26.47 -2.18 2.69
C SER A 166 25.67 -1.09 2.02
N LEU A 167 25.20 -1.37 0.81
CA LEU A 167 24.15 -0.61 0.16
C LEU A 167 22.88 -1.45 0.10
N VAL A 168 21.83 -1.03 0.80
CA VAL A 168 20.57 -1.78 0.89
C VAL A 168 19.52 -1.08 0.03
N ILE A 169 19.21 -1.68 -1.12
CA ILE A 169 18.17 -1.22 -2.03
C ILE A 169 16.85 -1.86 -1.64
N VAL A 170 15.90 -1.04 -1.18
CA VAL A 170 14.61 -1.48 -0.59
C VAL A 170 13.41 -1.16 -1.49
N GLY A 171 13.64 -0.77 -2.74
CA GLY A 171 12.57 -0.40 -3.66
C GLY A 171 13.02 -0.38 -5.12
N TYR A 172 12.04 -0.26 -6.01
CA TYR A 172 12.25 -0.33 -7.45
C TYR A 172 13.28 0.68 -7.96
N GLN A 173 14.14 0.23 -8.87
CA GLN A 173 15.15 1.06 -9.51
C GLN A 173 14.85 1.19 -11.00
N ALA A 174 14.37 2.37 -11.41
CA ALA A 174 14.01 2.61 -12.80
C ALA A 174 15.24 2.66 -13.73
N ALA A 175 15.06 2.23 -14.97
CA ALA A 175 16.07 2.33 -16.02
C ALA A 175 16.68 3.74 -16.12
N GLY A 176 18.00 3.82 -16.25
CA GLY A 176 18.74 5.08 -16.35
C GLY A 176 19.14 5.71 -15.01
N THR A 177 18.59 5.25 -13.89
CA THR A 177 18.97 5.75 -12.55
C THR A 177 20.34 5.21 -12.10
N THR A 178 20.97 5.90 -11.14
CA THR A 178 22.22 5.42 -10.54
C THR A 178 22.01 4.10 -9.81
N GLY A 179 20.92 3.98 -9.05
CA GLY A 179 20.65 2.77 -8.28
C GLY A 179 20.39 1.57 -9.18
N ARG A 180 19.72 1.74 -10.34
CA ARG A 180 19.55 0.65 -11.32
C ARG A 180 20.89 0.13 -11.84
N LYS A 181 21.82 1.02 -12.18
CA LYS A 181 23.17 0.62 -12.63
C LYS A 181 23.90 -0.20 -11.55
N ILE A 182 23.75 0.18 -10.28
CA ILE A 182 24.38 -0.53 -9.16
C ILE A 182 23.77 -1.93 -9.01
N VAL A 183 22.44 -2.03 -9.02
CA VAL A 183 21.71 -3.32 -8.94
C VAL A 183 22.08 -4.24 -10.11
N GLU A 184 22.28 -3.69 -11.31
CA GLU A 184 22.74 -4.44 -12.50
C GLU A 184 24.23 -4.80 -12.47
N GLY A 185 24.94 -4.53 -11.36
CA GLY A 185 26.31 -4.98 -11.14
C GLY A 185 27.39 -4.07 -11.73
N ALA A 186 27.08 -2.80 -12.03
CA ALA A 186 28.08 -1.86 -12.50
C ALA A 186 29.22 -1.72 -11.48
N LYS A 187 30.47 -1.95 -11.92
CA LYS A 187 31.66 -1.82 -11.05
C LYS A 187 32.03 -0.39 -10.73
N ARG A 188 31.51 0.57 -11.51
CA ARG A 188 31.71 2.00 -11.28
C ARG A 188 30.46 2.76 -11.67
N VAL A 189 30.14 3.82 -10.92
CA VAL A 189 29.04 4.74 -11.22
C VAL A 189 29.49 6.19 -11.11
N LYS A 190 28.82 7.08 -11.85
CA LYS A 190 29.14 8.51 -11.86
C LYS A 190 28.34 9.24 -10.77
N ILE A 191 29.03 9.78 -9.78
CA ILE A 191 28.45 10.56 -8.68
C ILE A 191 29.17 11.91 -8.65
N PHE A 192 28.42 13.03 -8.70
CA PHE A 192 28.99 14.39 -8.81
C PHE A 192 30.07 14.56 -9.89
N ARG A 193 29.85 13.90 -11.05
CA ARG A 193 30.78 13.87 -12.20
C ARG A 193 32.07 13.08 -11.98
N GLU A 194 32.24 12.46 -10.81
CA GLU A 194 33.36 11.58 -10.48
C GLU A 194 32.97 10.10 -10.65
N ASN A 195 33.93 9.25 -11.02
CA ASN A 195 33.73 7.81 -11.16
C ASN A 195 34.04 7.09 -9.85
N VAL A 196 33.01 6.74 -9.08
CA VAL A 196 33.10 6.04 -7.80
C VAL A 196 33.05 4.53 -8.04
N ALA A 197 33.94 3.78 -7.39
CA ALA A 197 33.94 2.31 -7.43
C ALA A 197 32.76 1.74 -6.63
N VAL A 198 32.20 0.63 -7.09
CA VAL A 198 31.15 -0.11 -6.40
C VAL A 198 31.78 -1.37 -5.79
N ASN A 199 32.30 -1.20 -4.58
CA ASN A 199 32.93 -2.28 -3.81
C ASN A 199 32.11 -2.67 -2.57
N ALA A 200 31.24 -1.76 -2.09
CA ALA A 200 30.28 -2.07 -1.04
C ALA A 200 29.40 -3.26 -1.44
N LYS A 201 29.04 -4.10 -0.47
CA LYS A 201 28.13 -5.22 -0.69
C LYS A 201 26.73 -4.67 -0.96
N VAL A 202 26.16 -5.02 -2.11
CA VAL A 202 24.83 -4.55 -2.53
C VAL A 202 23.80 -5.60 -2.17
N PHE A 203 22.81 -5.21 -1.37
CA PHE A 203 21.65 -6.02 -1.01
C PHE A 203 20.42 -5.45 -1.73
N THR A 204 19.62 -6.30 -2.36
CA THR A 204 18.40 -5.88 -3.06
C THR A 204 17.21 -6.58 -2.45
N ILE A 205 16.54 -5.90 -1.53
CA ILE A 205 15.48 -6.47 -0.71
C ILE A 205 14.13 -6.07 -1.33
N GLY A 206 13.57 -6.97 -2.13
CA GLY A 206 12.32 -6.73 -2.86
C GLY A 206 11.08 -6.66 -1.98
N GLY A 207 11.05 -7.42 -0.87
CA GLY A 207 9.86 -7.54 -0.02
C GLY A 207 9.44 -6.29 0.75
N PHE A 208 10.20 -5.19 0.68
CA PHE A 208 9.81 -3.89 1.24
C PHE A 208 9.26 -2.90 0.20
N SER A 209 9.18 -3.32 -1.06
CA SER A 209 8.60 -2.52 -2.14
C SER A 209 7.13 -2.19 -1.87
N ALA A 210 6.70 -0.97 -2.22
CA ALA A 210 5.29 -0.57 -2.18
C ALA A 210 4.45 -1.19 -3.30
N HIS A 211 5.10 -1.83 -4.26
CA HIS A 211 4.45 -2.43 -5.42
C HIS A 211 4.26 -3.92 -5.20
N ALA A 212 3.02 -4.36 -5.41
CA ALA A 212 2.61 -5.76 -5.44
C ALA A 212 3.51 -6.56 -6.40
N ASP A 213 3.88 -7.77 -5.99
CA ASP A 213 4.61 -8.68 -6.87
C ASP A 213 3.69 -9.35 -7.90
N GLN A 214 4.26 -10.21 -8.73
CA GLN A 214 3.47 -10.96 -9.71
C GLN A 214 2.34 -11.79 -9.09
N GLU A 215 2.57 -12.48 -7.97
CA GLU A 215 1.53 -13.30 -7.35
C GLU A 215 0.47 -12.43 -6.66
N ASP A 216 0.87 -11.38 -5.96
CA ASP A 216 -0.03 -10.41 -5.33
C ASP A 216 -0.98 -9.79 -6.37
N LEU A 217 -0.44 -9.37 -7.51
CA LEU A 217 -1.24 -8.81 -8.62
C LEU A 217 -2.22 -9.84 -9.19
N LEU A 218 -1.76 -11.08 -9.41
CA LEU A 218 -2.63 -12.16 -9.92
C LEU A 218 -3.69 -12.55 -8.89
N GLN A 219 -3.36 -12.59 -7.60
CA GLN A 219 -4.29 -12.87 -6.51
C GLN A 219 -5.35 -11.77 -6.45
N TRP A 220 -4.96 -10.51 -6.50
CA TRP A 220 -5.91 -9.40 -6.47
C TRP A 220 -6.85 -9.43 -7.69
N ILE A 221 -6.34 -9.73 -8.89
CA ILE A 221 -7.16 -9.92 -10.11
C ILE A 221 -8.12 -11.12 -9.97
N SER A 222 -7.76 -12.14 -9.19
CA SER A 222 -8.59 -13.34 -9.05
C SER A 222 -9.92 -13.12 -8.32
N HIS A 223 -10.08 -11.99 -7.62
CA HIS A 223 -11.33 -11.62 -6.95
C HIS A 223 -12.41 -11.08 -7.90
N PHE A 224 -12.08 -10.74 -9.15
CA PHE A 224 -13.08 -10.28 -10.11
C PHE A 224 -13.99 -11.42 -10.55
N GLU A 225 -15.28 -11.29 -10.25
CA GLU A 225 -16.34 -12.18 -10.74
C GLU A 225 -16.76 -11.81 -12.17
N SER A 226 -16.59 -10.54 -12.54
CA SER A 226 -16.80 -10.06 -13.89
C SER A 226 -15.67 -10.46 -14.85
N ARG A 227 -15.83 -10.18 -16.15
CA ARG A 227 -14.81 -10.41 -17.17
C ARG A 227 -14.30 -9.08 -17.73
N PRO A 228 -13.52 -8.30 -16.95
CA PRO A 228 -13.05 -7.01 -17.43
C PRO A 228 -12.06 -7.18 -18.59
N GLU A 229 -12.03 -6.19 -19.48
CA GLU A 229 -10.88 -6.01 -20.37
C GLU A 229 -9.74 -5.35 -19.56
N VAL A 230 -8.60 -6.02 -19.51
CA VAL A 230 -7.48 -5.65 -18.64
C VAL A 230 -6.43 -4.87 -19.44
N PHE A 231 -6.06 -3.70 -18.93
CA PHE A 231 -4.97 -2.87 -19.44
C PHE A 231 -3.79 -2.93 -18.48
N VAL A 232 -2.70 -3.54 -18.94
CA VAL A 232 -1.46 -3.64 -18.15
C VAL A 232 -0.60 -2.39 -18.40
N VAL A 233 -0.37 -1.62 -17.36
CA VAL A 233 0.32 -0.32 -17.40
C VAL A 233 1.44 -0.26 -16.36
N HIS A 234 2.16 0.88 -16.29
CA HIS A 234 3.13 1.17 -15.23
C HIS A 234 4.15 0.03 -14.97
N GLY A 235 4.86 -0.40 -16.02
CA GLY A 235 5.90 -1.42 -15.94
C GLY A 235 6.87 -1.33 -17.12
N GLU A 236 8.03 -1.97 -16.98
CA GLU A 236 8.95 -2.16 -18.11
C GLU A 236 8.35 -3.16 -19.12
N PRO A 237 8.65 -3.06 -20.42
CA PRO A 237 8.00 -3.86 -21.46
C PRO A 237 8.00 -5.38 -21.19
N ALA A 238 9.11 -5.91 -20.68
CA ALA A 238 9.21 -7.34 -20.34
C ALA A 238 8.30 -7.72 -19.16
N SER A 239 8.24 -6.87 -18.13
CA SER A 239 7.38 -7.06 -16.96
C SER A 239 5.90 -6.99 -17.32
N SER A 240 5.51 -5.99 -18.11
CA SER A 240 4.14 -5.87 -18.62
C SER A 240 3.74 -7.07 -19.49
N GLN A 241 4.64 -7.53 -20.36
CA GLN A 241 4.38 -8.70 -21.21
C GLN A 241 4.25 -9.99 -20.40
N ALA A 242 5.10 -10.18 -19.39
CA ALA A 242 5.04 -11.35 -18.52
C ALA A 242 3.70 -11.40 -17.77
N LEU A 243 3.30 -10.30 -17.14
CA LEU A 243 2.02 -10.22 -16.42
C LEU A 243 0.82 -10.41 -17.35
N ALA A 244 0.82 -9.74 -18.51
CA ALA A 244 -0.26 -9.87 -19.48
C ALA A 244 -0.46 -11.33 -19.92
N SER A 245 0.63 -12.02 -20.25
CA SER A 245 0.60 -13.42 -20.66
C SER A 245 0.03 -14.32 -19.55
N LEU A 246 0.38 -14.06 -18.28
CA LEU A 246 -0.13 -14.81 -17.14
C LEU A 246 -1.63 -14.56 -16.89
N ILE A 247 -2.09 -13.32 -17.04
CA ILE A 247 -3.51 -12.97 -16.89
C ILE A 247 -4.35 -13.67 -17.98
N GLU A 248 -3.90 -13.62 -19.24
CA GLU A 248 -4.55 -14.31 -20.36
C GLU A 248 -4.60 -15.83 -20.12
N GLN A 249 -3.51 -16.41 -19.64
CA GLN A 249 -3.42 -17.85 -19.42
C GLN A 249 -4.30 -18.33 -18.25
N ARG A 250 -4.24 -17.64 -17.10
CA ARG A 250 -4.89 -18.06 -15.85
C ARG A 250 -6.37 -17.71 -15.80
N PHE A 251 -6.75 -16.51 -16.25
CA PHE A 251 -8.13 -16.00 -16.10
C PHE A 251 -8.91 -15.96 -17.42
N LYS A 252 -8.25 -16.20 -18.56
CA LYS A 252 -8.84 -16.09 -19.91
C LYS A 252 -9.46 -14.72 -20.17
N LEU A 253 -8.94 -13.68 -19.53
CA LEU A 253 -9.37 -12.29 -19.73
C LEU A 253 -8.73 -11.73 -20.99
N LYS A 254 -9.39 -10.77 -21.62
CA LYS A 254 -8.81 -10.00 -22.72
C LYS A 254 -7.82 -9.01 -22.11
N VAL A 255 -6.58 -9.03 -22.58
CA VAL A 255 -5.52 -8.15 -22.07
C VAL A 255 -4.97 -7.28 -23.20
N HIS A 256 -4.67 -6.03 -22.87
CA HIS A 256 -3.99 -5.09 -23.75
C HIS A 256 -2.86 -4.39 -22.99
N ILE A 257 -1.74 -4.16 -23.66
CA ILE A 257 -0.62 -3.37 -23.12
C ILE A 257 -0.60 -2.06 -23.90
N PRO A 258 -1.15 -0.96 -23.35
CA PRO A 258 -1.24 0.30 -24.07
C PRO A 258 0.16 0.85 -24.41
N ARG A 259 0.31 1.35 -25.63
CA ARG A 259 1.52 2.06 -26.05
C ARG A 259 1.45 3.53 -25.67
N TRP A 260 2.61 4.14 -25.48
CA TRP A 260 2.69 5.58 -25.29
C TRP A 260 2.01 6.32 -26.46
N LYS A 261 1.12 7.26 -26.13
CA LYS A 261 0.25 8.02 -27.07
C LYS A 261 -0.83 7.22 -27.79
N GLU A 262 -1.06 5.98 -27.40
CA GLU A 262 -2.24 5.25 -27.87
C GLU A 262 -3.53 5.88 -27.30
N ARG A 263 -4.59 5.91 -28.11
CA ARG A 263 -5.92 6.36 -27.68
C ARG A 263 -6.85 5.16 -27.58
N LEU A 264 -7.32 4.87 -26.37
CA LEU A 264 -8.30 3.83 -26.09
C LEU A 264 -9.71 4.43 -26.13
N VAL A 265 -10.65 3.69 -26.70
CA VAL A 265 -12.08 4.04 -26.69
C VAL A 265 -12.80 2.98 -25.87
N LEU A 266 -13.19 3.34 -24.64
CA LEU A 266 -13.90 2.46 -23.73
C LEU A 266 -15.40 2.67 -23.92
N LYS A 267 -16.11 1.60 -24.29
CA LYS A 267 -17.58 1.61 -24.42
C LYS A 267 -18.20 1.00 -23.16
N PRO A 268 -19.31 1.54 -22.63
CA PRO A 268 -20.07 0.85 -21.60
C PRO A 268 -20.40 -0.57 -22.06
N ARG A 269 -20.37 -1.54 -21.15
CA ARG A 269 -20.79 -2.89 -21.46
C ARG A 269 -22.24 -2.86 -21.93
N GLU A 270 -22.49 -3.41 -23.11
CA GLU A 270 -23.86 -3.63 -23.56
C GLU A 270 -24.48 -4.66 -22.62
N ILE A 271 -25.37 -4.20 -21.74
CA ILE A 271 -26.21 -5.09 -20.96
C ILE A 271 -27.14 -5.75 -21.97
N GLY A 272 -26.87 -7.01 -22.30
CA GLY A 272 -27.83 -7.83 -23.00
C GLY A 272 -29.05 -7.95 -22.10
N VAL A 273 -30.10 -7.19 -22.40
CA VAL A 273 -31.43 -7.58 -21.98
C VAL A 273 -31.69 -8.86 -22.77
N GLU A 274 -31.60 -10.01 -22.12
CA GLU A 274 -32.28 -11.18 -22.68
C GLU A 274 -33.72 -10.73 -22.88
N ALA A 275 -34.12 -10.60 -24.14
CA ALA A 275 -35.53 -10.54 -24.45
C ALA A 275 -36.06 -11.88 -23.94
N HIS A 276 -36.66 -11.88 -22.74
CA HIS A 276 -37.51 -12.97 -22.33
C HIS A 276 -38.51 -13.14 -23.46
N GLY A 277 -38.28 -14.15 -24.28
CA GLY A 277 -39.21 -14.67 -25.26
C GLY A 277 -40.36 -15.29 -24.49
N GLY A 278 -41.23 -14.43 -24.01
CA GLY A 278 -42.36 -14.72 -23.17
C GLY A 278 -42.90 -13.38 -22.72
N GLN A 279 -44.14 -13.07 -23.12
CA GLN A 279 -44.89 -11.98 -22.50
C GLN A 279 -44.99 -12.27 -21.00
N GLU A 280 -44.02 -11.85 -20.21
CA GLU A 280 -44.25 -11.61 -18.79
C GLU A 280 -45.11 -10.36 -18.73
N ALA A 281 -46.36 -10.57 -18.30
CA ALA A 281 -47.28 -9.50 -18.01
C ALA A 281 -46.56 -8.47 -17.13
N LEU A 282 -46.65 -7.20 -17.52
CA LEU A 282 -46.25 -6.07 -16.68
C LEU A 282 -46.61 -6.37 -15.23
N PRO A 283 -45.68 -6.21 -14.26
CA PRO A 283 -45.97 -6.49 -12.86
C PRO A 283 -47.27 -5.79 -12.49
N ASP A 284 -48.26 -6.56 -12.06
CA ASP A 284 -49.54 -6.01 -11.67
C ASP A 284 -49.30 -5.09 -10.47
N ILE A 285 -49.24 -3.79 -10.74
CA ILE A 285 -49.02 -2.73 -9.76
C ILE A 285 -50.04 -2.90 -8.63
N GLN A 286 -51.25 -3.37 -8.95
CA GLN A 286 -52.30 -3.65 -7.98
C GLN A 286 -51.90 -4.77 -7.01
N THR A 287 -51.34 -5.89 -7.52
CA THR A 287 -50.81 -6.98 -6.69
C THR A 287 -49.61 -6.54 -5.85
N MET A 288 -48.71 -5.71 -6.38
CA MET A 288 -47.57 -5.18 -5.63
C MET A 288 -48.02 -4.26 -4.49
N MET A 289 -48.94 -3.33 -4.78
CA MET A 289 -49.53 -2.45 -3.77
C MET A 289 -50.29 -3.27 -2.71
N PHE A 290 -51.03 -4.29 -3.12
CA PHE A 290 -51.76 -5.17 -2.20
C PHE A 290 -50.80 -5.91 -1.25
N ASN A 291 -49.71 -6.47 -1.78
CA ASN A 291 -48.70 -7.16 -0.95
C ASN A 291 -48.01 -6.21 0.03
N ALA A 292 -47.71 -4.97 -0.39
CA ALA A 292 -47.15 -3.96 0.49
C ALA A 292 -48.11 -3.59 1.64
N VAL A 293 -49.40 -3.47 1.37
CA VAL A 293 -50.44 -3.24 2.40
C VAL A 293 -50.51 -4.42 3.37
N VAL A 294 -50.51 -5.66 2.87
CA VAL A 294 -50.54 -6.86 3.72
C VAL A 294 -49.33 -6.94 4.66
N ASP A 295 -48.15 -6.56 4.19
CA ASP A 295 -46.96 -6.53 5.05
C ASP A 295 -46.99 -5.38 6.06
N LEU A 296 -47.52 -4.21 5.69
CA LEU A 296 -47.77 -3.11 6.63
C LEU A 296 -48.74 -3.54 7.74
N GLU A 297 -49.83 -4.23 7.41
CA GLU A 297 -50.78 -4.78 8.41
C GLU A 297 -50.10 -5.74 9.39
N LYS A 298 -49.21 -6.62 8.90
CA LYS A 298 -48.43 -7.51 9.76
C LYS A 298 -47.53 -6.74 10.71
N GLN A 299 -46.89 -5.66 10.24
CA GLN A 299 -46.03 -4.82 11.07
C GLN A 299 -46.83 -4.07 12.13
N ILE A 300 -47.97 -3.47 11.77
CA ILE A 300 -48.88 -2.81 12.73
C ILE A 300 -49.37 -3.80 13.78
N LYS A 301 -49.71 -5.03 13.38
CA LYS A 301 -50.12 -6.09 14.31
C LYS A 301 -49.01 -6.50 15.28
N LYS A 302 -47.75 -6.55 14.82
CA LYS A 302 -46.58 -6.76 15.70
C LYS A 302 -46.37 -5.58 16.65
N LEU A 303 -46.45 -4.35 16.14
CA LEU A 303 -46.31 -3.14 16.94
C LEU A 303 -47.38 -3.04 18.03
N LYS A 304 -48.64 -3.36 17.71
CA LYS A 304 -49.73 -3.41 18.70
C LYS A 304 -49.44 -4.42 19.83
N LYS A 305 -48.90 -5.59 19.51
CA LYS A 305 -48.48 -6.59 20.52
C LYS A 305 -47.34 -6.06 21.40
N LEU A 306 -46.39 -5.34 20.81
CA LEU A 306 -45.27 -4.72 21.54
C LEU A 306 -45.77 -3.63 22.50
N ILE A 307 -46.64 -2.73 22.04
CA ILE A 307 -47.24 -1.66 22.86
C ILE A 307 -48.08 -2.23 24.02
N MET A 308 -48.79 -3.34 23.80
CA MET A 308 -49.57 -4.02 24.84
C MET A 308 -48.70 -4.79 25.86
N SER A 309 -47.40 -4.91 25.63
CA SER A 309 -46.48 -5.54 26.59
C SER A 309 -46.08 -4.55 27.68
N LYS A 310 -46.03 -5.00 28.95
CA LYS A 310 -45.65 -4.16 30.10
C LYS A 310 -44.27 -3.50 29.98
N GLN A 311 -43.39 -4.04 29.14
CA GLN A 311 -42.02 -3.55 28.90
C GLN A 311 -41.95 -2.29 28.04
N TRP A 312 -42.99 -1.98 27.25
CA TRP A 312 -42.96 -0.85 26.32
C TRP A 312 -43.38 0.47 27.00
N LEU A 313 -44.23 0.39 28.03
CA LEU A 313 -44.70 1.54 28.82
C LEU A 313 -43.58 2.27 29.59
N GLU A 314 -42.44 1.63 29.83
CA GLU A 314 -41.29 2.26 30.51
C GLU A 314 -40.32 2.96 29.53
N LYS A 315 -40.49 2.79 28.22
CA LYS A 315 -39.57 3.29 27.17
C LYS A 315 -40.21 4.20 26.13
N ALA A 316 -41.53 4.28 26.05
CA ALA A 316 -42.22 5.11 25.07
C ALA A 316 -42.38 6.56 25.55
N GLY A 317 -41.94 7.51 24.73
CA GLY A 317 -42.13 8.95 24.94
C GLY A 317 -43.06 9.58 23.91
N GLU A 318 -43.15 10.92 23.93
CA GLU A 318 -43.94 11.70 22.96
C GLU A 318 -43.43 11.50 21.51
N GLU A 319 -42.14 11.25 21.32
CA GLU A 319 -41.52 11.10 20.00
C GLU A 319 -42.01 9.87 19.22
N GLU A 320 -42.30 8.75 19.88
CA GLU A 320 -42.90 7.57 19.23
C GLU A 320 -44.36 7.78 18.84
N VAL A 321 -45.08 8.61 19.59
CA VAL A 321 -46.47 8.97 19.28
C VAL A 321 -46.50 9.87 18.04
N ASP A 322 -45.60 10.86 17.96
CA ASP A 322 -45.49 11.75 16.81
C ASP A 322 -45.15 11.00 15.52
N LYS A 323 -44.23 10.02 15.58
CA LYS A 323 -43.89 9.15 14.43
C LYS A 323 -45.08 8.34 13.94
N LEU A 324 -45.92 7.84 14.85
CA LEU A 324 -47.14 7.12 14.50
C LEU A 324 -48.21 8.02 13.91
N GLN A 325 -48.32 9.27 14.40
CA GLN A 325 -49.24 10.26 13.83
C GLN A 325 -48.81 10.67 12.43
N TYR A 326 -47.51 10.91 12.20
CA TYR A 326 -46.96 11.22 10.88
C TYR A 326 -47.24 10.11 9.85
N LEU A 327 -46.98 8.84 10.21
CA LEU A 327 -47.29 7.70 9.34
C LEU A 327 -48.79 7.59 9.01
N ASN A 328 -49.66 7.96 9.95
CA ASN A 328 -51.10 7.96 9.74
C ASN A 328 -51.57 9.14 8.85
N GLU A 329 -50.88 10.28 8.87
CA GLU A 329 -51.14 11.41 7.95
C GLU A 329 -50.74 11.05 6.52
N GLU A 330 -49.55 10.49 6.31
CA GLU A 330 -49.10 10.01 4.98
C GLU A 330 -50.07 8.96 4.40
N LEU A 331 -50.54 8.02 5.23
CA LEU A 331 -51.55 7.04 4.80
C LEU A 331 -52.90 7.68 4.44
N ARG A 332 -53.29 8.76 5.12
CA ARG A 332 -54.52 9.50 4.79
C ARG A 332 -54.38 10.24 3.47
N GLU A 333 -53.26 10.89 3.22
CA GLU A 333 -53.00 11.56 1.93
C GLU A 333 -53.05 10.58 0.75
N MET A 334 -52.54 9.35 0.94
CA MET A 334 -52.62 8.30 -0.08
C MET A 334 -54.05 7.78 -0.35
N LEU A 335 -54.94 7.86 0.64
CA LEU A 335 -56.33 7.38 0.53
C LEU A 335 -57.30 8.44 -0.02
N GLY A 336 -56.86 9.71 -0.11
CA GLY A 336 -57.66 10.84 -0.58
C GLY A 336 -58.40 11.55 0.53
#